data_AF-A0A9P7DJV0-F1
#
_entry.id   AF-A0A9P7DJV0-F1
#
_cell.length_a   1.000
_cell.length_b   1.000
_cell.length_c   1.000
_cell.angle_alpha   90.00
_cell.angle_beta   90.00
_cell.angle_gamma   90.00
#
_symmetry.space_group_name_H-M   'P 1'
#
loop_
_entity.id
_entity.type
_entity.pdbx_description
1 polymer ?
#
loop_
_entity_poly.entity_id
_entity_poly.type
_entity_poly.pdbx_seq_one_letter_code
_entity_poly.pdbx_strand_id
1 'polypeptide(L)'
;MVTVVCLHKLPTTPYPEMTLISNDPTWLPFIIVSFTVVVYDWVLTFGQEFELVWKQRWSFMTVLYICVRYMGLSYSVIIVLWSLPFSITDAVGLIVYFISAWIPIVVNAMLGVIMMIRIYAMYGRPKKMLVFLVVVLLSSTIASGVMTAIGNVGVSAEELLLFGYHACLIESDTNKEDLNNETMIPTTIWEILAFILAVWIVIKHFHQLRQSPTGSTIGDCFTVLIQSHAFYFAAFAIVACFSLGLLSTYIRYSSSVGSAVYVGFFGIGQVLQMFVLGPRLILSIREYYAKLVAMPDEGISMMSIDFQAGGDVEHSHSDQR
;
A
#
# COMPACT_ATOMS: atom_id res chain seq x y z
N MET A 1 -2.09 -30.51 34.51
CA MET A 1 -1.07 -30.10 35.48
C MET A 1 -0.59 -28.72 35.08
N VAL A 2 -1.33 -27.67 35.44
CA VAL A 2 -0.91 -26.27 35.32
C VAL A 2 -1.42 -25.56 36.56
N THR A 3 -0.51 -25.33 37.50
CA THR A 3 -0.71 -24.47 38.66
C THR A 3 0.66 -23.88 38.95
N VAL A 4 0.85 -22.59 38.73
CA VAL A 4 1.94 -21.86 39.37
C VAL A 4 1.38 -20.53 39.87
N VAL A 5 1.27 -20.48 41.19
CA VAL A 5 1.08 -19.31 42.03
C VAL A 5 2.38 -18.50 41.97
N CYS A 6 2.32 -17.22 41.61
CA CYS A 6 3.38 -16.27 41.95
C CYS A 6 2.85 -15.34 43.04
N LEU A 7 3.28 -15.64 44.27
CA LEU A 7 3.17 -14.78 45.44
C LEU A 7 4.20 -13.65 45.30
N HIS A 8 3.75 -12.41 45.23
CA HIS A 8 4.57 -11.28 45.70
C HIS A 8 3.69 -10.31 46.50
N LYS A 9 4.10 -10.04 47.75
CA LYS A 9 3.39 -9.20 48.72
C LYS A 9 3.42 -7.71 48.32
N LEU A 10 2.21 -7.14 48.20
CA LEU A 10 1.66 -5.79 48.43
C LEU A 10 2.53 -4.69 49.12
N PRO A 11 2.24 -3.38 48.88
CA PRO A 11 1.18 -2.69 49.63
C PRO A 11 0.12 -1.92 48.81
N THR A 12 -1.13 -2.35 48.97
CA THR A 12 -2.39 -1.59 49.07
C THR A 12 -2.61 -0.33 48.23
N THR A 13 -3.33 -0.48 47.10
CA THR A 13 -4.26 0.53 46.56
C THR A 13 -5.53 -0.15 46.05
N PRO A 14 -6.74 0.39 46.28
CA PRO A 14 -7.99 -0.24 45.87
C PRO A 14 -8.35 0.21 44.45
N TYR A 15 -7.67 -0.34 43.44
CA TYR A 15 -8.13 -0.28 42.07
C TYR A 15 -8.36 -1.72 41.59
N PRO A 16 -9.49 -2.01 40.94
CA PRO A 16 -9.80 -3.37 40.54
C PRO A 16 -8.74 -3.82 39.54
N GLU A 17 -8.03 -4.89 39.91
CA GLU A 17 -7.12 -5.63 39.04
C GLU A 17 -7.85 -5.97 37.74
N MET A 18 -7.50 -5.29 36.66
CA MET A 18 -7.86 -5.70 35.31
C MET A 18 -6.81 -6.72 34.86
N THR A 19 -6.82 -7.91 35.46
CA THR A 19 -6.09 -9.07 34.93
C THR A 19 -6.78 -9.51 33.65
N LEU A 20 -6.35 -8.96 32.52
CA LEU A 20 -6.85 -9.36 31.21
C LEU A 20 -5.66 -9.56 30.26
N ILE A 21 -4.84 -10.55 30.55
CA ILE A 21 -4.04 -11.22 29.52
C ILE A 21 -4.77 -12.54 29.25
N SER A 22 -5.76 -12.48 28.37
CA SER A 22 -6.26 -13.67 27.73
C SER A 22 -5.11 -14.24 26.90
N ASN A 23 -4.60 -15.39 27.31
CA ASN A 23 -3.61 -16.19 26.56
C ASN A 23 -4.22 -16.85 25.31
N ASP A 24 -5.38 -16.40 24.82
CA ASP A 24 -5.98 -16.95 23.60
C ASP A 24 -5.27 -16.38 22.36
N PRO A 25 -4.63 -17.23 21.53
CA PRO A 25 -3.91 -16.80 20.33
C PRO A 25 -4.88 -16.50 19.17
N THR A 26 -5.97 -15.77 19.42
CA THR A 26 -6.99 -15.47 18.40
C THR A 26 -6.41 -14.72 17.20
N TRP A 27 -5.32 -13.98 17.40
CA TRP A 27 -4.64 -13.15 16.40
C TRP A 27 -3.65 -13.92 15.53
N LEU A 28 -3.07 -15.02 16.05
CA LEU A 28 -2.00 -15.77 15.40
C LEU A 28 -2.43 -16.36 14.03
N PRO A 29 -3.65 -16.92 13.88
CA PRO A 29 -4.13 -17.38 12.57
C PRO A 29 -4.13 -16.28 11.51
N PHE A 30 -4.54 -15.05 11.87
CA PHE A 30 -4.59 -13.92 10.92
C PHE A 30 -3.20 -13.51 10.44
N ILE A 31 -2.21 -13.56 11.33
CA ILE A 31 -0.80 -13.27 11.01
C ILE A 31 -0.24 -14.33 10.06
N ILE A 32 -0.50 -15.61 10.33
CA ILE A 32 -0.07 -16.71 9.47
C ILE A 32 -0.73 -16.61 8.09
N VAL A 33 -2.03 -16.32 8.03
CA VAL A 33 -2.75 -16.09 6.77
C VAL A 33 -2.15 -14.90 6.01
N SER A 34 -1.88 -13.78 6.68
CA SER A 34 -1.25 -12.61 6.05
C SER A 34 0.12 -12.96 5.45
N PHE A 35 0.97 -13.63 6.23
CA PHE A 35 2.30 -14.06 5.78
C PHE A 35 2.23 -15.02 4.59
N THR A 36 1.40 -16.06 4.70
CA THR A 36 1.24 -17.05 3.62
C THR A 36 0.77 -16.40 2.33
N VAL A 37 -0.15 -15.43 2.38
CA VAL A 37 -0.60 -14.74 1.17
C VAL A 37 0.50 -13.89 0.55
N VAL A 38 1.30 -13.18 1.34
CA VAL A 38 2.44 -12.39 0.83
C VAL A 38 3.49 -13.28 0.19
N VAL A 39 3.85 -14.39 0.85
CA VAL A 39 4.83 -15.35 0.30
C VAL A 39 4.27 -16.01 -0.95
N TYR A 40 3.00 -16.39 -0.95
CA TYR A 40 2.35 -16.99 -2.11
C TYR A 40 2.32 -16.04 -3.31
N ASP A 41 1.94 -14.77 -3.12
CA ASP A 41 2.00 -13.76 -4.17
C ASP A 41 3.44 -13.57 -4.68
N TRP A 42 4.41 -13.54 -3.77
CA TRP A 42 5.82 -13.42 -4.11
C TRP A 42 6.28 -14.55 -5.03
N VAL A 43 6.02 -15.81 -4.65
CA VAL A 43 6.39 -16.99 -5.45
C VAL A 43 5.73 -16.95 -6.83
N LEU A 44 4.44 -16.60 -6.91
CA LEU A 44 3.72 -16.55 -8.18
C LEU A 44 4.27 -15.49 -9.14
N THR A 45 4.65 -14.34 -8.62
CA THR A 45 5.08 -13.20 -9.43
C THR A 45 6.59 -13.20 -9.70
N PHE A 46 7.38 -14.02 -8.99
CA PHE A 46 8.84 -14.10 -9.15
C PHE A 46 9.28 -14.41 -10.58
N GLY A 47 8.59 -15.31 -11.29
CA GLY A 47 8.91 -15.61 -12.69
C GLY A 47 8.74 -14.39 -13.60
N GLN A 48 7.64 -13.66 -13.43
CA GLN A 48 7.37 -12.43 -14.17
C GLN A 48 8.35 -11.31 -13.79
N GLU A 49 8.73 -11.21 -12.52
CA GLU A 49 9.72 -10.24 -12.05
C GLU A 49 11.07 -10.41 -12.72
N PHE A 50 11.54 -11.65 -12.84
CA PHE A 50 12.83 -11.93 -13.46
C PHE A 50 12.87 -11.39 -14.90
N GLU A 51 11.81 -11.60 -15.67
CA GLU A 51 11.73 -11.15 -17.05
C GLU A 51 11.47 -9.64 -17.19
N LEU A 52 10.55 -9.07 -16.39
CA LEU A 52 10.08 -7.69 -16.55
C LEU A 52 10.87 -6.66 -15.74
N VAL A 53 11.53 -7.08 -14.66
CA VAL A 53 12.21 -6.19 -13.71
C VAL A 53 13.71 -6.38 -13.79
N TRP A 54 14.19 -7.62 -13.69
CA TRP A 54 15.62 -7.91 -13.61
C TRP A 54 16.34 -7.86 -14.97
N LYS A 55 15.69 -8.34 -16.04
CA LYS A 55 16.26 -8.32 -17.40
C LYS A 55 16.18 -6.94 -18.08
N GLN A 56 15.34 -6.04 -17.57
CA GLN A 56 15.10 -4.73 -18.16
C GLN A 56 16.03 -3.65 -17.57
N ARG A 57 16.18 -2.52 -18.27
CA ARG A 57 16.94 -1.36 -17.76
C ARG A 57 16.32 -0.84 -16.46
N TRP A 58 17.18 -0.53 -15.49
CA TRP A 58 16.76 0.01 -14.21
C TRP A 58 16.21 1.42 -14.40
N SER A 59 14.99 1.62 -13.93
CA SER A 59 14.28 2.89 -13.95
C SER A 59 13.89 3.27 -12.52
N PHE A 60 13.53 4.53 -12.29
CA PHE A 60 13.02 4.97 -10.99
C PHE A 60 11.84 4.11 -10.48
N MET A 61 10.93 3.72 -11.38
CA MET A 61 9.82 2.81 -11.07
C MET A 61 10.30 1.39 -10.69
N THR A 62 11.41 0.91 -11.26
CA THR A 62 12.02 -0.37 -10.87
C THR A 62 12.48 -0.33 -9.42
N VAL A 63 13.14 0.77 -9.02
CA VAL A 63 13.66 0.93 -7.65
C VAL A 63 12.51 1.00 -6.65
N LEU A 64 11.48 1.80 -6.92
CA LEU A 64 10.29 1.88 -6.07
C LEU A 64 9.60 0.51 -5.92
N TYR A 65 9.47 -0.23 -7.02
CA TYR A 65 8.90 -1.58 -6.99
C TYR A 65 9.68 -2.52 -6.07
N ILE A 66 11.01 -2.59 -6.25
CA ILE A 66 11.90 -3.42 -5.44
C ILE A 66 11.78 -3.03 -3.96
N CYS A 67 11.86 -1.74 -3.64
CA CYS A 67 11.75 -1.27 -2.26
C CYS A 67 10.42 -1.67 -1.61
N VAL A 68 9.28 -1.40 -2.24
CA VAL A 68 7.95 -1.77 -1.69
C VAL A 68 7.86 -3.27 -1.45
N ARG A 69 8.36 -4.07 -2.40
CA ARG A 69 8.24 -5.53 -2.33
C ARG A 69 9.11 -6.16 -1.24
N TYR A 70 10.38 -5.79 -1.17
CA TYR A 70 11.28 -6.33 -0.15
C TYR A 70 10.97 -5.78 1.25
N MET A 71 10.50 -4.53 1.36
CA MET A 71 9.99 -4.03 2.63
C MET A 71 8.77 -4.82 3.10
N GLY A 72 7.85 -5.19 2.21
CA GLY A 72 6.68 -6.02 2.55
C GLY A 72 7.01 -7.43 3.03
N LEU A 73 7.98 -8.08 2.38
CA LEU A 73 8.50 -9.37 2.84
C LEU A 73 9.14 -9.23 4.22
N SER A 74 9.99 -8.23 4.41
CA SER A 74 10.65 -7.99 5.69
C SER A 74 9.64 -7.72 6.82
N TYR A 75 8.62 -6.91 6.55
CA TYR A 75 7.55 -6.61 7.49
C TYR A 75 6.77 -7.86 7.89
N SER A 76 6.42 -8.69 6.91
CA SER A 76 5.68 -9.93 7.15
C SER A 76 6.48 -10.91 8.00
N VAL A 77 7.79 -11.03 7.77
CA VAL A 77 8.70 -11.86 8.59
C VAL A 77 8.79 -11.30 10.01
N ILE A 78 8.92 -9.98 10.16
CA ILE A 78 9.03 -9.31 11.46
C ILE A 78 7.78 -9.58 12.32
N ILE A 79 6.57 -9.43 11.75
CA ILE A 79 5.33 -9.67 12.49
C ILE A 79 5.20 -11.13 12.94
N VAL A 80 5.55 -12.08 12.06
CA VAL A 80 5.53 -13.50 12.41
C VAL A 80 6.54 -13.78 13.52
N LEU A 81 7.76 -13.24 13.41
CA LEU A 81 8.81 -13.41 14.42
C LEU A 81 8.40 -12.86 15.78
N TRP A 82 7.72 -11.71 15.80
CA TRP A 82 7.15 -11.12 17.01
C TRP A 82 6.08 -12.00 17.67
N SER A 83 5.38 -12.80 16.88
CA SER A 83 4.30 -13.68 17.35
C SER A 83 4.79 -15.02 17.86
N LEU A 84 6.07 -15.35 17.65
CA LEU A 84 6.67 -16.61 18.07
C LEU A 84 7.29 -16.45 19.48
N PRO A 85 7.28 -17.49 20.31
CA PRO A 85 7.81 -17.45 21.68
C PRO A 85 9.34 -17.51 21.71
N PHE A 86 10.00 -16.59 21.01
CA PHE A 86 11.44 -16.41 21.06
C PHE A 86 11.81 -15.44 22.18
N SER A 87 12.95 -15.69 22.84
CA SER A 87 13.48 -14.74 23.82
C SER A 87 14.05 -13.53 23.08
N ILE A 88 13.38 -12.39 23.21
CA ILE A 88 13.79 -11.11 22.62
C ILE A 88 14.18 -10.19 23.77
N THR A 89 15.40 -9.67 23.73
CA THR A 89 15.88 -8.66 24.69
C THR A 89 15.16 -7.33 24.48
N ASP A 90 15.03 -6.50 25.52
CA ASP A 90 14.38 -5.17 25.46
C ASP A 90 14.82 -4.32 24.26
N ALA A 91 16.13 -4.20 24.05
CA ALA A 91 16.70 -3.35 23.01
C ALA A 91 16.27 -3.81 21.60
N VAL A 92 16.23 -5.12 21.37
CA VAL A 92 15.80 -5.70 20.10
C VAL A 92 14.30 -5.54 19.93
N GLY A 93 13.52 -5.73 21.00
CA GLY A 93 12.07 -5.53 20.99
C GLY A 93 11.69 -4.11 20.57
N LEU A 94 12.35 -3.11 21.16
CA LEU A 94 12.13 -1.71 20.85
C LEU A 94 12.51 -1.36 19.39
N ILE A 95 13.65 -1.86 18.91
CA ILE A 95 14.07 -1.66 17.51
C ILE A 95 13.03 -2.25 16.55
N VAL A 96 12.60 -3.49 16.80
CA VAL A 96 11.61 -4.18 15.96
C VAL A 96 10.27 -3.46 15.96
N TYR A 97 9.84 -2.93 17.12
CA TYR A 97 8.63 -2.12 17.22
C TYR A 97 8.69 -0.86 16.36
N PHE A 98 9.76 -0.07 16.48
CA PHE A 98 9.92 1.13 15.66
C PHE A 98 9.98 0.79 14.17
N ILE A 99 10.73 -0.24 13.78
CA ILE A 99 10.75 -0.71 12.39
C ILE A 99 9.32 -1.04 11.90
N SER A 100 8.54 -1.75 12.72
CA SER A 100 7.15 -2.12 12.38
C SER A 100 6.23 -0.90 12.28
N ALA A 101 6.42 0.11 13.12
CA ALA A 101 5.65 1.35 13.07
C ALA A 101 5.96 2.21 11.83
N TRP A 102 7.23 2.26 11.41
CA TRP A 102 7.67 3.13 10.31
C TRP A 102 7.55 2.50 8.92
N ILE A 103 7.67 1.18 8.77
CA ILE A 103 7.57 0.51 7.46
C ILE A 103 6.26 0.87 6.72
N PRO A 104 5.06 0.79 7.33
CA PRO A 104 3.81 1.13 6.64
C PRO A 104 3.80 2.57 6.11
N ILE A 105 4.39 3.53 6.84
CA ILE A 105 4.46 4.93 6.43
C ILE A 105 5.33 5.06 5.18
N VAL A 106 6.51 4.45 5.20
CA VAL A 106 7.46 4.49 4.08
C VAL A 106 6.86 3.80 2.85
N VAL A 107 6.20 2.67 3.02
CA VAL A 107 5.56 1.91 1.94
C VAL A 107 4.39 2.69 1.35
N ASN A 108 3.50 3.25 2.16
CA ASN A 108 2.41 4.10 1.69
C ASN A 108 2.92 5.34 0.95
N ALA A 109 4.00 5.97 1.41
CA ALA A 109 4.61 7.07 0.70
C ALA A 109 5.11 6.65 -0.69
N MET A 110 5.77 5.49 -0.79
CA MET A 110 6.22 4.93 -2.07
C MET A 110 5.04 4.60 -3.00
N LEU A 111 3.98 3.97 -2.49
CA LEU A 111 2.75 3.72 -3.25
C LEU A 111 2.10 5.02 -3.71
N GLY A 112 2.06 6.04 -2.85
CA GLY A 112 1.61 7.37 -3.19
C GLY A 112 2.41 8.00 -4.33
N VAL A 113 3.74 7.84 -4.35
CA VAL A 113 4.59 8.28 -5.47
C VAL A 113 4.27 7.52 -6.75
N ILE A 114 4.07 6.20 -6.68
CA ILE A 114 3.70 5.37 -7.84
C ILE A 114 2.36 5.85 -8.43
N MET A 115 1.37 6.07 -7.57
CA MET A 115 0.05 6.55 -7.95
C MET A 115 0.11 7.97 -8.52
N MET A 116 0.89 8.85 -7.91
CA MET A 116 1.14 10.21 -8.39
C MET A 116 1.69 10.20 -9.82
N ILE A 117 2.72 9.40 -10.11
CA ILE A 117 3.33 9.36 -11.44
C ILE A 117 2.34 8.86 -12.49
N ARG A 118 1.52 7.85 -12.14
CA ARG A 118 0.47 7.34 -13.04
C ARG A 118 -0.60 8.38 -13.33
N ILE A 119 -1.12 9.02 -12.29
CA ILE A 119 -2.13 10.08 -12.42
C ILE A 119 -1.56 11.25 -13.23
N TYR A 120 -0.32 11.65 -12.98
CA TYR A 120 0.37 12.68 -13.75
C TYR A 120 0.53 12.32 -15.23
N ALA A 121 0.84 11.06 -15.53
CA ALA A 121 0.91 10.55 -16.91
C ALA A 121 -0.47 10.56 -17.58
N MET A 122 -1.53 10.14 -16.89
CA MET A 122 -2.90 10.13 -17.40
C MET A 122 -3.44 11.54 -17.73
N TYR A 123 -3.02 12.56 -16.99
CA TYR A 123 -3.43 13.94 -17.22
C TYR A 123 -2.62 14.68 -18.30
N GLY A 124 -1.73 13.99 -19.02
CA GLY A 124 -0.94 14.60 -20.10
C GLY A 124 0.21 15.49 -19.60
N ARG A 125 0.73 15.23 -18.40
CA ARG A 125 1.95 15.85 -17.84
C ARG A 125 1.96 17.38 -17.61
N PRO A 126 0.86 18.07 -17.26
CA PRO A 126 0.91 19.51 -16.97
C PRO A 126 1.67 19.81 -15.67
N LYS A 127 2.71 20.66 -15.72
CA LYS A 127 3.57 20.98 -14.55
C LYS A 127 2.79 21.43 -13.31
N LYS A 128 1.69 22.18 -13.50
CA LYS A 128 0.83 22.66 -12.40
C LYS A 128 0.24 21.51 -11.57
N MET A 129 -0.16 20.43 -12.24
CA MET A 129 -0.74 19.27 -11.57
C MET A 129 0.31 18.46 -10.81
N LEU A 130 1.53 18.36 -11.35
CA LEU A 130 2.63 17.71 -10.64
C LEU A 130 2.92 18.44 -9.32
N VAL A 131 3.02 19.77 -9.35
CA VAL A 131 3.23 20.58 -8.14
C VAL A 131 2.10 20.35 -7.13
N PHE A 132 0.85 20.36 -7.58
CA PHE A 132 -0.29 20.06 -6.71
C PHE A 132 -0.19 18.67 -6.05
N LEU A 133 0.06 17.62 -6.84
CA LEU A 133 0.17 16.25 -6.31
C LEU A 133 1.33 16.09 -5.33
N VAL A 134 2.50 16.68 -5.65
CA VAL A 134 3.68 16.62 -4.79
C VAL A 134 3.42 17.31 -3.45
N VAL A 135 2.81 18.49 -3.46
CA VAL A 135 2.50 19.23 -2.23
C VAL A 135 1.55 18.43 -1.33
N VAL A 136 0.48 17.88 -1.89
CA VAL A 136 -0.49 17.10 -1.11
C VAL A 136 0.15 15.81 -0.57
N LEU A 137 0.85 15.04 -1.40
CA LEU A 137 1.51 13.81 -0.97
C LEU A 137 2.54 14.06 0.13
N LEU A 138 3.38 15.09 -0.03
CA LEU A 138 4.36 15.47 0.99
C LEU A 138 3.68 15.90 2.28
N SER A 139 2.62 16.71 2.21
CA SER A 139 1.88 17.14 3.40
C SER A 139 1.26 15.96 4.16
N SER A 140 0.63 15.01 3.45
CA SER A 140 0.07 13.78 4.04
C SER A 140 1.16 12.91 4.66
N THR A 141 2.30 12.72 3.98
CA THR A 141 3.40 11.87 4.46
C THR A 141 4.06 12.46 5.71
N ILE A 142 4.30 13.78 5.70
CA ILE A 142 4.87 14.49 6.85
C ILE A 142 3.90 14.42 8.04
N ALA A 143 2.60 14.64 7.81
CA ALA A 143 1.59 14.52 8.86
C ALA A 143 1.57 13.12 9.50
N SER A 144 1.51 12.06 8.68
CA SER A 144 1.58 10.67 9.19
C SER A 144 2.87 10.41 9.97
N GLY A 145 4.04 10.84 9.45
CA GLY A 145 5.32 10.66 10.12
C GLY A 145 5.43 11.39 11.46
N VAL A 146 4.93 12.64 11.53
CA VAL A 146 4.91 13.42 12.77
C VAL A 146 3.96 12.81 13.80
N MET A 147 2.77 12.38 13.38
CA MET A 147 1.82 11.70 14.28
C MET A 147 2.42 10.41 14.86
N THR A 148 3.05 9.58 14.03
CA THR A 148 3.73 8.37 14.51
C THR A 148 4.91 8.71 15.43
N ALA A 149 5.71 9.73 15.10
CA ALA A 149 6.81 10.12 15.97
C ALA A 149 6.30 10.52 17.37
N ILE A 150 5.28 11.39 17.44
CA ILE A 150 4.68 11.85 18.70
C ILE A 150 4.00 10.69 19.46
N GLY A 151 3.27 9.83 18.74
CA GLY A 151 2.57 8.67 19.30
C GLY A 151 3.53 7.63 19.90
N ASN A 152 4.80 7.65 19.53
CA ASN A 152 5.81 6.74 20.06
C ASN A 152 6.84 7.41 21.00
N VAL A 153 6.65 8.69 21.37
CA VAL A 153 7.51 9.35 22.36
C VAL A 153 7.30 8.74 23.75
N GLY A 154 8.38 8.26 24.35
CA GLY A 154 8.37 7.70 25.71
C GLY A 154 7.88 6.27 25.80
N VAL A 155 7.78 5.56 24.66
CA VAL A 155 7.56 4.12 24.65
C VAL A 155 8.75 3.43 25.33
N SER A 156 8.47 2.55 26.29
CA SER A 156 9.46 1.73 26.97
C SER A 156 9.16 0.25 26.73
N ALA A 157 10.23 -0.56 26.69
CA ALA A 157 10.16 -2.01 26.65
C ALA A 157 10.53 -2.54 28.04
N GLU A 158 9.70 -3.42 28.60
CA GLU A 158 10.04 -4.16 29.81
C GLU A 158 10.11 -5.67 29.52
N GLU A 159 11.20 -6.33 29.94
CA GLU A 159 11.31 -7.78 29.88
C GLU A 159 10.43 -8.43 30.95
N LEU A 160 9.45 -9.20 30.52
CA LEU A 160 8.69 -10.08 31.40
C LEU A 160 9.12 -11.53 31.19
N LEU A 161 9.50 -12.19 32.29
CA LEU A 161 9.75 -13.63 32.32
C LEU A 161 8.42 -14.38 32.34
N LEU A 162 7.90 -14.71 31.15
CA LEU A 162 6.74 -15.61 31.02
C LEU A 162 7.26 -17.03 30.76
N PHE A 163 6.90 -18.00 31.61
CA PHE A 163 7.19 -19.43 31.40
C PHE A 163 8.64 -19.78 30.98
N GLY A 164 9.64 -19.05 31.50
CA GLY A 164 11.06 -19.31 31.23
C GLY A 164 11.61 -18.76 29.91
N TYR A 165 10.84 -17.95 29.18
CA TYR A 165 11.31 -17.14 28.06
C TYR A 165 11.19 -15.64 28.37
N HIS A 166 12.09 -14.84 27.80
CA HIS A 166 12.05 -13.37 27.89
C HIS A 166 11.06 -12.83 26.86
N ALA A 167 9.91 -12.34 27.31
CA ALA A 167 8.94 -11.65 26.46
C ALA A 167 9.10 -10.13 26.61
N CYS A 168 9.11 -9.40 25.50
CA CYS A 168 9.14 -7.94 25.52
C CYS A 168 7.70 -7.40 25.51
N LEU A 169 7.30 -6.73 26.58
CA LEU A 169 6.06 -5.96 26.62
C LEU A 169 6.37 -4.49 26.31
N ILE A 170 5.53 -3.88 25.49
CA ILE A 170 5.64 -2.48 25.11
C ILE A 170 4.61 -1.71 25.92
N GLU A 171 5.08 -0.82 26.79
CA GLU A 171 4.21 0.04 27.57
C GLU A 171 4.02 1.38 26.85
N SER A 172 2.75 1.73 26.57
CA SER A 172 2.36 2.98 25.94
C SER A 172 1.19 3.65 26.67
N ASP A 173 1.23 4.98 26.76
CA ASP A 173 0.10 5.76 27.24
C ASP A 173 -1.11 5.61 26.30
N THR A 174 -2.31 5.41 26.86
CA THR A 174 -3.57 5.25 26.10
C THR A 174 -3.84 6.39 25.11
N ASN A 175 -3.57 7.65 25.50
CA ASN A 175 -3.71 8.81 24.62
C ASN A 175 -2.73 8.79 23.43
N LYS A 176 -1.57 8.16 23.57
CA LYS A 176 -0.57 8.03 22.50
C LYS A 176 -0.90 6.87 21.56
N GLU A 177 -1.47 5.80 22.11
CA GLU A 177 -2.07 4.74 21.30
C GLU A 177 -3.21 5.29 20.43
N ASP A 178 -4.01 6.22 20.95
CA ASP A 178 -5.04 6.90 20.17
C ASP A 178 -4.44 7.60 18.94
N LEU A 179 -3.39 8.39 19.16
CA LEU A 179 -2.69 9.10 18.10
C LEU A 179 -2.06 8.15 17.06
N ASN A 180 -1.50 7.02 17.49
CA ASN A 180 -0.92 6.02 16.59
C ASN A 180 -1.98 5.40 15.66
N ASN A 181 -3.20 5.15 16.14
CA ASN A 181 -4.28 4.64 15.30
C ASN A 181 -4.81 5.69 14.31
N GLU A 182 -4.73 6.98 14.68
CA GLU A 182 -5.12 8.09 13.79
C GLU A 182 -4.11 8.37 12.66
N THR A 183 -2.91 7.80 12.70
CA THR A 183 -1.83 8.02 11.70
C THR A 183 -2.22 7.67 10.26
N MET A 184 -3.25 6.84 10.09
CA MET A 184 -3.78 6.43 8.78
C MET A 184 -4.68 7.49 8.13
N ILE A 185 -5.16 8.49 8.88
CA ILE A 185 -6.08 9.51 8.36
C ILE A 185 -5.43 10.34 7.23
N PRO A 186 -4.21 10.91 7.38
CA PRO A 186 -3.58 11.68 6.30
C PRO A 186 -3.32 10.86 5.04
N THR A 187 -2.96 9.58 5.19
CA THR A 187 -2.79 8.65 4.06
C THR A 187 -4.12 8.37 3.37
N THR A 188 -5.19 8.22 4.15
CA THR A 188 -6.53 8.00 3.61
C THR A 188 -7.04 9.20 2.82
N ILE A 189 -6.77 10.41 3.29
CA ILE A 189 -7.10 11.65 2.57
C ILE A 189 -6.39 11.67 1.21
N TRP A 190 -5.09 11.35 1.16
CA TRP A 190 -4.33 11.28 -0.09
C TRP A 190 -4.95 10.27 -1.07
N GLU A 191 -5.28 9.07 -0.60
CA GLU A 191 -5.82 8.00 -1.44
C GLU A 191 -7.22 8.33 -1.97
N ILE A 192 -8.08 8.97 -1.16
CA ILE A 192 -9.39 9.48 -1.61
C ILE A 192 -9.20 10.52 -2.71
N LEU A 193 -8.26 11.47 -2.54
CA LEU A 193 -7.95 12.46 -3.56
C LEU A 193 -7.43 11.80 -4.84
N ALA A 194 -6.52 10.84 -4.73
CA ALA A 194 -6.00 10.08 -5.86
C ALA A 194 -7.11 9.31 -6.59
N PHE A 195 -8.04 8.70 -5.86
CA PHE A 195 -9.21 8.02 -6.41
C PHE A 195 -10.12 8.97 -7.17
N ILE A 196 -10.46 10.12 -6.59
CA ILE A 196 -11.30 11.14 -7.24
C ILE A 196 -10.66 11.61 -8.55
N LEU A 197 -9.35 11.89 -8.54
CA LEU A 197 -8.61 12.30 -9.73
C LEU A 197 -8.58 11.19 -10.79
N ALA A 198 -8.39 9.93 -10.38
CA ALA A 198 -8.43 8.79 -11.28
C ALA A 198 -9.82 8.63 -11.93
N VAL A 199 -10.90 8.70 -11.15
CA VAL A 199 -12.27 8.62 -11.69
C VAL A 199 -12.57 9.81 -12.61
N TRP A 200 -12.14 11.01 -12.24
CA TRP A 200 -12.35 12.21 -13.04
C TRP A 200 -11.72 12.09 -14.44
N ILE A 201 -10.48 11.60 -14.53
CA ILE A 201 -9.83 11.44 -15.83
C ILE A 201 -10.51 10.37 -16.68
N VAL A 202 -11.03 9.31 -16.06
CA VAL A 202 -11.83 8.28 -16.75
C VAL A 202 -13.10 8.89 -17.35
N ILE A 203 -13.88 9.62 -16.54
CA ILE A 203 -15.11 10.27 -17.00
C ILE A 203 -14.81 11.26 -18.12
N LYS A 204 -13.76 12.09 -17.96
CA LYS A 204 -13.33 13.04 -18.98
C LYS A 204 -12.95 12.34 -20.28
N HIS A 205 -12.20 11.24 -20.20
CA HIS A 205 -11.78 10.46 -21.37
C HIS A 205 -12.97 9.82 -22.09
N PHE A 206 -13.91 9.21 -21.37
CA PHE A 206 -15.14 8.66 -21.95
C PHE A 206 -16.01 9.75 -22.60
N HIS A 207 -16.11 10.93 -21.99
CA HIS A 207 -16.84 12.04 -22.57
C HIS A 207 -16.21 12.55 -23.86
N GLN A 208 -14.87 12.60 -23.93
CA GLN A 208 -14.12 12.99 -25.13
C GLN A 208 -14.24 11.94 -26.25
N LEU A 209 -14.13 10.65 -25.93
CA LEU A 209 -14.37 9.56 -26.88
C LEU A 209 -15.79 9.60 -27.47
N ARG A 210 -16.79 9.95 -26.65
CA ARG A 210 -18.18 10.11 -27.12
C ARG A 210 -18.33 11.29 -28.09
N GLN A 211 -17.47 12.30 -28.01
CA GLN A 211 -17.50 13.49 -28.87
C GLN A 211 -16.65 13.35 -30.15
N SER A 212 -15.67 12.44 -30.19
CA SER A 212 -14.83 12.19 -31.37
C SER A 212 -14.56 10.68 -31.50
N PRO A 213 -15.29 9.97 -32.39
CA PRO A 213 -15.15 8.51 -32.55
C PRO A 213 -13.86 8.07 -33.25
N THR A 214 -13.05 9.01 -33.73
CA THR A 214 -11.96 8.73 -34.67
C THR A 214 -10.64 8.40 -33.94
N GLY A 215 -10.43 7.11 -33.71
CA GLY A 215 -9.13 6.46 -33.45
C GLY A 215 -8.61 6.53 -32.01
N SER A 216 -7.75 5.65 -31.51
CA SER A 216 -7.15 4.37 -31.93
C SER A 216 -6.20 3.99 -30.78
N THR A 217 -6.08 2.70 -30.41
CA THR A 217 -5.01 2.07 -29.59
C THR A 217 -4.64 2.61 -28.18
N ILE A 218 -4.76 3.91 -27.92
CA ILE A 218 -4.59 4.54 -26.59
C ILE A 218 -5.63 4.03 -25.60
N GLY A 219 -6.81 3.62 -26.10
CA GLY A 219 -7.88 3.04 -25.30
C GLY A 219 -7.45 1.79 -24.55
N ASP A 220 -6.63 0.92 -25.14
CA ASP A 220 -6.26 -0.37 -24.54
C ASP A 220 -5.26 -0.17 -23.38
N CYS A 221 -4.24 0.68 -23.57
CA CYS A 221 -3.30 1.04 -22.51
C CYS A 221 -4.01 1.75 -21.35
N PHE A 222 -4.93 2.66 -21.67
CA PHE A 222 -5.70 3.39 -20.68
C PHE A 222 -6.65 2.44 -19.93
N THR A 223 -7.26 1.47 -20.62
CA THR A 223 -8.12 0.45 -20.01
C THR A 223 -7.36 -0.46 -19.05
N VAL A 224 -6.18 -0.94 -19.42
CA VAL A 224 -5.32 -1.74 -18.51
C VAL A 224 -4.91 -0.93 -17.28
N LEU A 225 -4.58 0.35 -17.48
CA LEU A 225 -4.23 1.24 -16.38
C LEU A 225 -5.43 1.42 -15.43
N ILE A 226 -6.62 1.73 -15.97
CA ILE A 226 -7.87 1.86 -15.19
C ILE A 226 -8.18 0.58 -14.42
N GLN A 227 -8.10 -0.57 -15.06
CA GLN A 227 -8.41 -1.85 -14.43
C GLN A 227 -7.48 -2.10 -13.24
N SER A 228 -6.18 -1.80 -13.37
CA SER A 228 -5.22 -1.93 -12.26
C SER A 228 -5.50 -0.96 -11.11
N HIS A 229 -5.89 0.28 -11.43
CA HIS A 229 -6.30 1.27 -10.44
C HIS A 229 -7.60 0.87 -9.72
N ALA A 230 -8.58 0.33 -10.44
CA ALA A 230 -9.86 -0.07 -9.87
C ALA A 230 -9.71 -1.13 -8.78
N PHE A 231 -8.89 -2.17 -9.01
CA PHE A 231 -8.63 -3.20 -8.01
C PHE A 231 -7.92 -2.63 -6.77
N TYR A 232 -6.92 -1.76 -6.97
CA TYR A 232 -6.23 -1.10 -5.87
C TYR A 232 -7.16 -0.25 -5.03
N PHE A 233 -7.95 0.62 -5.66
CA PHE A 233 -8.85 1.52 -4.95
C PHE A 233 -10.02 0.80 -4.29
N ALA A 234 -10.52 -0.31 -4.86
CA ALA A 234 -11.52 -1.14 -4.22
C ALA A 234 -10.99 -1.77 -2.92
N ALA A 235 -9.77 -2.32 -2.96
CA ALA A 235 -9.13 -2.87 -1.77
C ALA A 235 -8.82 -1.78 -0.73
N PHE A 236 -8.32 -0.63 -1.19
CA PHE A 236 -8.07 0.52 -0.32
C PHE A 236 -9.37 0.99 0.36
N ALA A 237 -10.49 1.07 -0.35
CA ALA A 237 -11.77 1.47 0.23
C ALA A 237 -12.22 0.49 1.32
N ILE A 238 -12.02 -0.82 1.13
CA ILE A 238 -12.30 -1.83 2.16
C ILE A 238 -11.42 -1.55 3.40
N VAL A 239 -10.11 -1.40 3.21
CA VAL A 239 -9.17 -1.13 4.32
C VAL A 239 -9.51 0.18 5.05
N ALA A 240 -9.84 1.24 4.31
CA ALA A 240 -10.25 2.52 4.87
C ALA A 240 -11.53 2.40 5.71
N CYS A 241 -12.52 1.62 5.26
CA CYS A 241 -13.73 1.34 6.05
C CYS A 241 -13.39 0.64 7.37
N PHE A 242 -12.48 -0.35 7.35
CA PHE A 242 -12.00 -1.00 8.57
C PHE A 242 -11.24 -0.02 9.48
N SER A 243 -10.36 0.80 8.91
CA SER A 243 -9.60 1.81 9.64
C SER A 243 -10.52 2.83 10.34
N LEU A 244 -11.57 3.28 9.66
CA LEU A 244 -12.56 4.21 10.24
C LEU A 244 -13.38 3.55 11.34
N GLY A 245 -13.71 2.26 11.21
CA GLY A 245 -14.41 1.55 12.28
C GLY A 245 -13.54 1.32 13.52
N LEU A 246 -12.22 1.16 13.36
CA LEU A 246 -11.27 1.11 14.49
C LEU A 246 -11.18 2.42 15.27
N LEU A 247 -11.59 3.55 14.68
CA LEU A 247 -11.68 4.84 15.39
C LEU A 247 -12.83 4.85 16.41
N SER A 248 -13.79 3.91 16.30
CA SER A 248 -14.86 3.78 17.27
C SER A 248 -14.32 3.23 18.60
N THR A 249 -14.47 4.01 19.67
CA THR A 249 -14.12 3.60 21.04
C THR A 249 -14.81 2.31 21.47
N TYR A 250 -16.00 2.03 20.93
CA TYR A 250 -16.74 0.79 21.22
C TYR A 250 -16.02 -0.45 20.69
N ILE A 251 -15.51 -0.43 19.46
CA ILE A 251 -14.78 -1.57 18.90
C ILE A 251 -13.39 -1.67 19.53
N ARG A 252 -12.74 -0.52 19.76
CA ARG A 252 -11.38 -0.41 20.29
C ARG A 252 -11.23 -0.97 21.71
N TYR A 253 -12.11 -0.56 22.64
CA TYR A 253 -12.03 -0.98 24.04
C TYR A 253 -12.84 -2.25 24.34
N SER A 254 -13.47 -2.84 23.33
CA SER A 254 -14.15 -4.12 23.50
C SER A 254 -13.14 -5.25 23.61
N SER A 255 -13.17 -5.99 24.72
CA SER A 255 -12.44 -7.25 24.91
C SER A 255 -13.15 -8.45 24.28
N SER A 256 -14.05 -8.22 23.32
CA SER A 256 -14.83 -9.28 22.67
C SER A 256 -14.02 -10.01 21.61
N VAL A 257 -14.35 -11.29 21.36
CA VAL A 257 -13.79 -12.03 20.22
C VAL A 257 -14.04 -11.29 18.89
N GLY A 258 -15.13 -10.51 18.82
CA GLY A 258 -15.48 -9.70 17.65
C GLY A 258 -14.45 -8.61 17.33
N SER A 259 -13.89 -7.92 18.34
CA SER A 259 -12.86 -6.88 18.10
C SER A 259 -11.55 -7.51 17.61
N ALA A 260 -11.18 -8.67 18.15
CA ALA A 260 -9.99 -9.41 17.71
C ALA A 260 -10.09 -9.85 16.25
N VAL A 261 -11.25 -10.39 15.86
CA VAL A 261 -11.54 -10.75 14.47
C VAL A 261 -11.50 -9.52 13.56
N TYR A 262 -12.04 -8.39 14.02
CA TYR A 262 -12.08 -7.14 13.25
C TYR A 262 -10.67 -6.61 12.93
N VAL A 263 -9.80 -6.53 13.94
CA VAL A 263 -8.40 -6.13 13.77
C VAL A 263 -7.62 -7.14 12.93
N GLY A 264 -7.89 -8.44 13.07
CA GLY A 264 -7.29 -9.48 12.25
C GLY A 264 -7.59 -9.31 10.75
N PHE A 265 -8.86 -9.05 10.41
CA PHE A 265 -9.26 -8.76 9.02
C PHE A 265 -8.67 -7.44 8.51
N PHE A 266 -8.64 -6.40 9.35
CA PHE A 266 -7.97 -5.15 9.00
C PHE A 266 -6.50 -5.38 8.65
N GLY A 267 -5.76 -6.14 9.46
CA GLY A 267 -4.35 -6.46 9.23
C GLY A 267 -4.12 -7.22 7.91
N ILE A 268 -4.94 -8.24 7.63
CA ILE A 268 -4.89 -8.96 6.34
C ILE A 268 -5.13 -8.00 5.17
N GLY A 269 -6.17 -7.17 5.26
CA GLY A 269 -6.52 -6.20 4.22
C GLY A 269 -5.40 -5.20 3.97
N GLN A 270 -4.79 -4.69 5.04
CA GLN A 270 -3.69 -3.73 4.98
C GLN A 270 -2.46 -4.34 4.28
N VAL A 271 -2.08 -5.55 4.65
CA VAL A 271 -0.96 -6.30 4.06
C VAL A 271 -1.22 -6.56 2.57
N LEU A 272 -2.43 -6.99 2.22
CA LEU A 272 -2.85 -7.23 0.84
C LEU A 272 -2.78 -5.96 -0.01
N GLN A 273 -3.32 -4.85 0.50
CA GLN A 273 -3.34 -3.57 -0.21
C GLN A 273 -1.91 -3.06 -0.44
N MET A 274 -1.07 -3.05 0.59
CA MET A 274 0.27 -2.48 0.52
C MET A 274 1.25 -3.35 -0.28
N PHE A 275 1.28 -4.66 0.01
CA PHE A 275 2.37 -5.53 -0.42
C PHE A 275 2.02 -6.46 -1.58
N VAL A 276 0.73 -6.65 -1.87
CA VAL A 276 0.29 -7.47 -3.01
C VAL A 276 -0.20 -6.57 -4.15
N LEU A 277 -1.18 -5.71 -3.87
CA LEU A 277 -1.77 -4.87 -4.91
C LEU A 277 -0.80 -3.77 -5.36
N GLY A 278 -0.12 -3.11 -4.42
CA GLY A 278 0.91 -2.11 -4.70
C GLY A 278 1.93 -2.53 -5.78
N PRO A 279 2.66 -3.65 -5.58
CA PRO A 279 3.56 -4.19 -6.59
C PRO A 279 2.86 -4.60 -7.90
N ARG A 280 1.66 -5.22 -7.82
CA ARG A 280 0.89 -5.64 -9.01
C ARG A 280 0.50 -4.50 -9.93
N LEU A 281 0.25 -3.30 -9.38
CA LEU A 281 0.07 -2.10 -10.20
C LEU A 281 1.22 -1.96 -11.20
N ILE A 282 2.48 -2.05 -10.74
CA ILE A 282 3.67 -1.83 -11.57
C ILE A 282 3.85 -2.94 -12.59
N LEU A 283 3.65 -4.19 -12.17
CA LEU A 283 3.76 -5.34 -13.06
C LEU A 283 2.76 -5.28 -14.21
N SER A 284 1.50 -4.90 -13.96
CA SER A 284 0.48 -4.86 -15.02
C SER A 284 0.84 -3.92 -16.18
N ILE A 285 1.45 -2.77 -15.87
CA ILE A 285 1.93 -1.83 -16.88
C ILE A 285 3.11 -2.42 -17.66
N ARG A 286 4.09 -3.03 -16.96
CA ARG A 286 5.27 -3.60 -17.62
C ARG A 286 4.92 -4.78 -18.51
N GLU A 287 4.01 -5.64 -18.06
CA GLU A 287 3.51 -6.76 -18.83
C GLU A 287 2.82 -6.27 -20.11
N TYR A 288 1.99 -5.22 -20.00
CA TYR A 288 1.36 -4.61 -21.17
C TYR A 288 2.39 -4.04 -22.16
N TYR A 289 3.39 -3.29 -21.69
CA TYR A 289 4.45 -2.79 -22.57
C TYR A 289 5.29 -3.91 -23.20
N ALA A 290 5.59 -4.98 -22.46
CA ALA A 290 6.34 -6.12 -22.99
C ALA A 290 5.56 -6.85 -24.10
N LYS A 291 4.25 -7.05 -23.92
CA LYS A 291 3.37 -7.61 -24.96
C LYS A 291 3.32 -6.72 -26.21
N LEU A 292 3.22 -5.41 -26.03
CA LEU A 292 3.21 -4.45 -27.14
C LEU A 292 4.51 -4.49 -27.96
N VAL A 293 5.67 -4.61 -27.29
CA VAL A 293 6.97 -4.71 -27.97
C VAL A 293 7.15 -6.07 -28.68
N ALA A 294 6.55 -7.14 -28.15
CA ALA A 294 6.65 -8.48 -28.72
C ALA A 294 5.77 -8.71 -29.96
N MET A 295 4.81 -7.82 -30.26
CA MET A 295 3.91 -7.91 -31.42
C MET A 295 4.16 -6.78 -32.44
N PRO A 296 5.29 -6.78 -33.16
CA PRO A 296 5.64 -5.70 -34.10
C PRO A 296 4.70 -5.61 -35.32
N ASP A 297 4.06 -6.70 -35.74
CA ASP A 297 3.31 -6.76 -37.01
C ASP A 297 1.91 -6.13 -36.97
N GLU A 298 1.33 -5.87 -35.78
CA GLU A 298 0.11 -5.03 -35.67
C GLU A 298 0.44 -3.53 -35.58
N GLY A 299 1.67 -3.18 -35.20
CA GLY A 299 2.13 -1.79 -35.06
C GLY A 299 2.69 -1.17 -36.35
N ILE A 300 3.22 -1.97 -37.28
CA ILE A 300 3.81 -1.47 -38.53
C ILE A 300 2.73 -1.05 -39.54
N SER A 301 1.56 -1.70 -39.55
CA SER A 301 0.39 -1.20 -40.30
C SER A 301 -0.13 0.14 -39.77
N MET A 302 0.22 0.51 -38.53
CA MET A 302 -0.35 1.65 -37.82
C MET A 302 0.45 2.94 -38.02
N MET A 303 1.70 2.86 -38.47
CA MET A 303 2.55 4.04 -38.73
C MET A 303 2.59 4.45 -40.21
N SER A 304 2.19 3.57 -41.13
CA SER A 304 2.25 3.85 -42.58
C SER A 304 0.99 4.50 -43.16
N ILE A 305 -0.11 4.60 -42.41
CA ILE A 305 -1.39 5.14 -42.92
C ILE A 305 -1.46 6.68 -42.81
N ASP A 306 -0.60 7.32 -42.01
CA ASP A 306 -0.65 8.78 -41.77
C ASP A 306 0.36 9.60 -42.59
N PHE A 307 0.88 9.06 -43.70
CA PHE A 307 1.79 9.79 -44.59
C PHE A 307 1.48 9.69 -46.08
N GLN A 308 0.19 9.56 -46.47
CA GLN A 308 -0.18 9.70 -47.88
C GLN A 308 -1.64 10.10 -48.12
N ALA A 309 -2.03 11.32 -47.74
CA ALA A 309 -3.20 12.00 -48.32
C ALA A 309 -3.12 13.51 -48.07
N GLY A 310 -2.40 14.22 -48.93
CA GLY A 310 -2.25 15.67 -48.86
C GLY A 310 -1.44 16.20 -50.03
N GLY A 311 -1.87 15.88 -51.24
CA GLY A 311 -1.25 16.34 -52.48
C GLY A 311 -2.32 16.52 -53.55
N ASP A 312 -3.25 17.44 -53.31
CA ASP A 312 -4.18 17.87 -54.34
C ASP A 312 -3.50 18.87 -55.28
N VAL A 313 -3.41 18.45 -56.55
CA VAL A 313 -3.82 19.18 -57.77
C VAL A 313 -3.38 20.64 -57.89
N GLU A 314 -2.51 20.92 -58.85
CA GLU A 314 -2.54 22.18 -59.59
C GLU A 314 -2.52 21.91 -61.10
N HIS A 315 -3.71 22.05 -61.70
CA HIS A 315 -3.91 22.07 -63.14
C HIS A 315 -3.79 23.53 -63.59
N SER A 316 -2.73 23.85 -64.33
CA SER A 316 -2.54 25.14 -64.98
C SER A 316 -2.39 24.92 -66.48
N HIS A 317 -3.43 25.36 -67.19
CA HIS A 317 -3.48 25.47 -68.64
C HIS A 317 -3.38 26.97 -68.96
N SER A 318 -2.30 27.44 -69.58
CA SER A 318 -2.29 28.57 -70.54
C SER A 318 -0.87 28.93 -71.02
N ASP A 319 -0.78 28.99 -72.35
CA ASP A 319 0.10 29.82 -73.20
C ASP A 319 1.62 29.83 -73.02
N GLN A 320 2.33 29.36 -74.06
CA GLN A 320 3.18 30.22 -74.88
C GLN A 320 3.62 29.55 -76.19
N ARG A 321 3.20 30.19 -77.29
CA ARG A 321 3.90 30.46 -78.57
C ARG A 321 4.53 29.31 -79.38
#